data_AF-A0A7S4DWS0-F1
#
_entry.id   AF-A0A7S4DWS0-F1
#
_cell.length_a   1.000
_cell.length_b   1.000
_cell.length_c   1.000
_cell.angle_alpha   90.00
_cell.angle_beta   90.00
_cell.angle_gamma   90.00
#
_symmetry.space_group_name_H-M   'P 1'
#
loop_
_entity.id
_entity.type
_entity.pdbx_description
1 polymer ?
#
loop_
_entity_poly.entity_id
_entity_poly.type
_entity_poly.pdbx_seq_one_letter_code
_entity_poly.pdbx_strand_id
1 'polypeptide(L)'
;MSSRGRSSSSRPTVNLEIGNTYRKIPYYDAPLARDGKTRKDHEWTLYVKAKEGSHYIDNVKFVLHSTFTPRTFTKNMPPFATKQTSYGSFCALVKVTLCDGTKTQFEYDLAFRRGGGATRHVVELKRSHMIGRVKKAAMPLCEQTTFGIEIELSIPESSRDVHGHLVSRRVNCIHAVPSERAPAGFWKVTSDSSIRCPAGRPNCQKVEIVSPVLTGGRGLSELHHVLQVIKSLSPAVNRSMGVHVHIGLRNFSFEGIKKICQQFVKHEDTFDQLVPLSRRGNGNQYAKSNRLAPQLATLSNKEANLKIARCRDVKELCRTMCPDRYYKLNLQAYHKHGTMEFRQHSGSTAYTKLGYWVRLLVAFCNNAARLPAPKSYLESSR
;
A
#
# COMPACT_ATOMS: atom_id res chain seq x y z
N MET A 1 44.34 -33.17 -3.40
CA MET A 1 44.41 -31.71 -3.11
C MET A 1 43.88 -30.95 -4.32
N SER A 2 42.71 -30.34 -4.22
CA SER A 2 42.22 -29.37 -5.20
C SER A 2 41.58 -28.23 -4.44
N SER A 3 42.33 -27.14 -4.33
CA SER A 3 41.93 -25.88 -3.74
C SER A 3 40.89 -25.21 -4.64
N ARG A 4 39.62 -25.25 -4.24
CA ARG A 4 38.61 -24.35 -4.80
C ARG A 4 38.91 -22.94 -4.28
N GLY A 5 39.51 -22.12 -5.14
CA GLY A 5 39.66 -20.69 -4.93
C GLY A 5 38.29 -20.07 -4.61
N ARG A 6 38.20 -19.39 -3.47
CA ARG A 6 37.08 -18.50 -3.17
C ARG A 6 37.14 -17.33 -4.15
N SER A 7 36.22 -17.28 -5.12
CA SER A 7 35.99 -16.04 -5.86
C SER A 7 35.53 -14.98 -4.86
N SER A 8 36.27 -13.87 -4.76
CA SER A 8 35.88 -12.71 -3.97
C SER A 8 34.60 -12.11 -4.58
N SER A 9 33.43 -12.48 -4.06
CA SER A 9 32.18 -11.83 -4.44
C SER A 9 32.24 -10.38 -3.94
N SER A 10 32.32 -9.40 -4.85
CA SER A 10 32.21 -7.98 -4.52
C SER A 10 30.92 -7.74 -3.74
N ARG A 11 30.99 -7.05 -2.59
CA ARG A 11 29.78 -6.80 -1.79
C ARG A 11 28.86 -5.82 -2.53
N PRO A 12 27.52 -5.97 -2.40
CA PRO A 12 26.60 -5.04 -3.01
C PRO A 12 26.79 -3.61 -2.48
N THR A 13 26.62 -2.63 -3.35
CA THR A 13 26.75 -1.20 -3.05
C THR A 13 25.47 -0.43 -3.36
N VAL A 14 25.30 0.72 -2.72
CA VAL A 14 24.22 1.68 -2.98
C VAL A 14 24.84 2.99 -3.44
N ASN A 15 24.45 3.42 -4.64
CA ASN A 15 24.91 4.68 -5.24
C ASN A 15 23.94 5.81 -4.88
N LEU A 16 24.26 6.54 -3.81
CA LEU A 16 23.44 7.61 -3.26
C LEU A 16 23.75 8.96 -3.93
N GLU A 17 22.70 9.74 -4.16
CA GLU A 17 22.75 11.17 -4.46
C GLU A 17 22.00 11.91 -3.35
N ILE A 18 22.73 12.72 -2.58
CA ILE A 18 22.18 13.55 -1.51
C ILE A 18 22.20 14.99 -2.00
N GLY A 19 21.04 15.62 -2.05
CA GLY A 19 20.92 16.95 -2.63
C GLY A 19 19.70 17.71 -2.15
N ASN A 20 19.59 18.96 -2.55
CA ASN A 20 18.37 19.74 -2.34
C ASN A 20 17.92 20.40 -3.64
N THR A 21 16.61 20.58 -3.81
CA THR A 21 16.08 21.61 -4.70
C THR A 21 16.00 22.94 -3.96
N TYR A 22 15.93 24.05 -4.69
CA TYR A 22 15.85 25.38 -4.09
C TYR A 22 15.03 26.36 -4.93
N ARG A 23 14.28 27.22 -4.23
CA ARG A 23 13.57 28.38 -4.76
C ARG A 23 13.57 29.50 -3.72
N LYS A 24 13.90 30.74 -4.13
CA LYS A 24 13.69 31.94 -3.31
C LYS A 24 12.20 32.31 -3.35
N ILE A 25 11.60 32.51 -2.19
CA ILE A 25 10.21 33.00 -2.06
C ILE A 25 10.26 34.53 -2.09
N PRO A 26 9.39 35.21 -2.87
CA PRO A 26 9.28 36.67 -2.82
C PRO A 26 9.01 37.18 -1.40
N TYR A 27 9.52 38.36 -1.06
CA TYR A 27 9.49 38.89 0.30
C TYR A 27 8.08 38.91 0.92
N TYR A 28 7.08 39.35 0.16
CA TYR A 28 5.70 39.45 0.63
C TYR A 28 5.02 38.10 0.84
N ASP A 29 5.47 37.06 0.12
CA ASP A 29 4.94 35.70 0.22
C ASP A 29 5.67 34.85 1.26
N ALA A 30 6.84 35.31 1.72
CA ALA A 30 7.69 34.54 2.62
C ALA A 30 7.09 34.50 4.04
N PRO A 31 6.90 33.29 4.62
CA PRO A 31 6.31 33.13 5.93
C PRO A 31 7.24 33.67 7.03
N LEU A 32 6.65 34.17 8.11
CA LEU A 32 7.41 34.64 9.28
C LEU A 32 7.99 33.46 10.09
N ALA A 33 9.14 33.70 10.69
CA ALA A 33 9.73 32.84 11.70
C ALA A 33 9.02 33.05 13.05
N ARG A 34 9.44 32.28 14.07
CA ARG A 34 8.81 32.28 15.39
C ARG A 34 8.94 33.60 16.14
N ASP A 35 9.94 34.41 15.79
CA ASP A 35 10.14 35.75 16.34
C ASP A 35 9.14 36.79 15.81
N GLY A 36 8.30 36.42 14.83
CA GLY A 36 7.34 37.32 14.19
C GLY A 36 7.98 38.42 13.32
N LYS A 37 9.31 38.42 13.16
CA LYS A 37 10.05 39.48 12.47
C LYS A 37 10.84 38.94 11.27
N THR A 38 11.50 37.80 11.43
CA THR A 38 12.37 37.24 10.39
C THR A 38 11.55 36.49 9.35
N ARG A 39 11.81 36.69 8.06
CA ARG A 39 11.14 35.95 6.99
C ARG A 39 11.92 34.71 6.55
N LYS A 40 11.21 33.60 6.35
CA LYS A 40 11.74 32.33 5.83
C LYS A 40 11.58 32.28 4.32
N ASP A 41 12.41 33.04 3.62
CA ASP A 41 12.33 33.26 2.18
C ASP A 41 13.12 32.24 1.33
N HIS A 42 13.67 31.20 1.94
CA HIS A 42 14.33 30.09 1.25
C HIS A 42 13.47 28.83 1.32
N GLU A 43 12.88 28.41 0.20
CA GLU A 43 12.19 27.12 0.07
C GLU A 43 13.10 26.07 -0.53
N TRP A 44 13.12 24.88 0.05
CA TRP A 44 13.98 23.80 -0.41
C TRP A 44 13.36 22.42 -0.15
N THR A 45 13.74 21.45 -0.97
CA THR A 45 13.45 20.02 -0.74
C THR A 45 14.75 19.26 -0.63
N LEU A 46 15.14 18.84 0.58
CA LEU A 46 16.30 17.98 0.81
C LEU A 46 15.91 16.53 0.51
N TYR A 47 16.74 15.81 -0.22
CA TYR A 47 16.44 14.47 -0.71
C TYR A 47 17.65 13.53 -0.65
N VAL A 48 17.35 12.23 -0.63
CA VAL A 48 18.26 11.14 -0.95
C VAL A 48 17.66 10.34 -2.10
N LYS A 49 18.38 10.24 -3.20
CA LYS A 49 18.07 9.36 -4.32
C LYS A 49 19.10 8.25 -4.37
N ALA A 50 18.69 7.08 -4.84
CA ALA A 50 19.61 6.00 -5.15
C ALA A 50 19.37 5.59 -6.60
N LYS A 51 20.39 5.76 -7.46
CA LYS A 51 20.29 5.36 -8.87
C LYS A 51 20.21 3.84 -8.99
N GLU A 52 20.98 3.15 -8.16
CA GLU A 52 21.02 1.69 -8.01
C GLU A 52 21.05 1.33 -6.53
N GLY A 53 20.49 0.17 -6.18
CA GLY A 53 20.48 -0.31 -4.78
C GLY A 53 19.49 0.41 -3.87
N SER A 54 18.54 1.19 -4.39
CA SER A 54 17.54 1.89 -3.58
C SER A 54 16.73 0.96 -2.65
N HIS A 55 16.53 -0.29 -3.08
CA HIS A 55 15.87 -1.35 -2.31
C HIS A 55 16.67 -1.86 -1.12
N TYR A 56 17.96 -1.53 -1.02
CA TYR A 56 18.77 -1.82 0.16
C TYR A 56 18.62 -0.76 1.25
N ILE A 57 17.98 0.39 1.00
CA ILE A 57 17.76 1.44 2.01
C ILE A 57 16.51 1.08 2.83
N ASP A 58 16.68 0.87 4.14
CA ASP A 58 15.57 0.64 5.07
C ASP A 58 14.93 1.96 5.50
N ASN A 59 15.73 2.97 5.86
CA ASN A 59 15.22 4.30 6.17
C ASN A 59 16.29 5.40 6.00
N VAL A 60 15.80 6.63 5.80
CA VAL A 60 16.60 7.86 5.77
C VAL A 60 16.06 8.81 6.83
N LYS A 61 16.93 9.33 7.68
CA LYS A 61 16.61 10.32 8.70
C LYS A 61 17.32 11.64 8.39
N PHE A 62 16.53 12.68 8.14
CA PHE A 62 17.00 14.05 7.96
C PHE A 62 16.97 14.76 9.32
N VAL A 63 18.13 15.17 9.83
CA VAL A 63 18.26 15.95 11.06
C VAL A 63 18.66 17.37 10.67
N LEU A 64 17.74 18.31 10.86
CA LEU A 64 17.95 19.71 10.52
C LEU A 64 18.61 20.48 11.68
N HIS A 65 18.84 21.78 11.46
CA HIS A 65 19.30 22.71 12.48
C HIS A 65 18.32 22.78 13.68
N SER A 66 18.81 23.17 14.86
CA SER A 66 18.04 23.21 16.11
C SER A 66 16.82 24.14 16.07
N THR A 67 16.82 25.12 15.17
CA THR A 67 15.73 26.10 14.99
C THR A 67 14.49 25.52 14.28
N PHE A 68 14.56 24.29 13.78
CA PHE A 68 13.42 23.58 13.18
C PHE A 68 12.62 22.79 14.20
N THR A 69 11.30 22.75 14.04
CA THR A 69 10.42 21.87 14.83
C THR A 69 9.34 21.27 13.92
N PRO A 70 9.29 19.94 13.75
CA PRO A 70 10.24 18.97 14.30
C PRO A 70 11.63 19.11 13.64
N ARG A 71 12.69 18.87 14.41
CA ARG A 71 14.08 18.90 13.92
C ARG A 71 14.42 17.70 13.03
N THR A 72 13.78 16.57 13.27
CA THR A 72 14.14 15.28 12.67
C THR A 72 12.96 14.70 11.89
N PHE A 73 13.24 14.23 10.67
CA PHE A 73 12.27 13.58 9.80
C PHE A 73 12.80 12.21 9.37
N THR A 74 12.06 11.15 9.66
CA THR A 74 12.41 9.79 9.22
C THR A 74 11.52 9.37 8.05
N LYS A 75 12.13 8.86 6.99
CA LYS A 75 11.46 8.34 5.79
C LYS A 75 11.84 6.86 5.63
N ASN A 76 10.86 5.99 5.77
CA ASN A 76 11.05 4.53 5.72
C ASN A 76 10.81 3.94 4.32
N MET A 77 10.42 4.78 3.35
CA MET A 77 10.16 4.38 1.95
C MET A 77 10.48 5.56 1.01
N PRO A 78 10.86 5.29 -0.26
CA PRO A 78 10.98 6.33 -1.27
C PRO A 78 9.64 7.03 -1.57
N PRO A 79 9.65 8.30 -2.03
CA PRO A 79 10.82 9.17 -2.16
C PRO A 79 11.33 9.63 -0.78
N PHE A 80 12.64 9.49 -0.55
CA PHE A 80 13.28 9.96 0.67
C PHE A 80 13.54 11.47 0.55
N ALA A 81 12.55 12.28 0.88
CA ALA A 81 12.67 13.73 0.80
C ALA A 81 11.87 14.46 1.88
N THR A 82 12.34 15.65 2.26
CA THR A 82 11.64 16.58 3.16
C THR A 82 11.69 18.00 2.59
N LYS A 83 10.55 18.67 2.57
CA LYS A 83 10.39 20.04 2.06
C LYS A 83 10.16 21.00 3.21
N GLN A 84 10.86 22.12 3.24
CA GLN A 84 10.82 23.11 4.32
C GLN A 84 11.14 24.52 3.80
N THR A 85 10.98 25.50 4.68
CA THR A 85 11.46 26.87 4.49
C THR A 85 12.43 27.30 5.60
N SER A 86 13.39 28.16 5.26
CA SER A 86 14.33 28.76 6.21
C SER A 86 14.64 30.22 5.87
N TYR A 87 15.25 30.94 6.81
CA TYR A 87 15.71 32.32 6.65
C TYR A 87 17.20 32.42 6.33
N GLY A 88 17.90 31.29 6.30
CA GLY A 88 19.35 31.23 6.08
C GLY A 88 19.81 29.81 5.77
N SER A 89 21.07 29.70 5.37
CA SER A 89 21.75 28.44 5.09
C SER A 89 22.06 27.69 6.39
N PHE A 90 22.15 26.38 6.30
CA PHE A 90 22.55 25.52 7.41
C PHE A 90 23.01 24.16 6.86
N CYS A 91 23.78 23.44 7.67
CA CYS A 91 24.15 22.06 7.41
C CYS A 91 23.08 21.10 7.98
N ALA A 92 22.61 20.17 7.15
CA ALA A 92 21.73 19.09 7.57
C ALA A 92 22.55 17.79 7.74
N LEU A 93 22.18 16.98 8.74
CA LEU A 93 22.75 15.64 8.90
C LEU A 93 21.77 14.60 8.34
N VAL A 94 22.20 13.88 7.31
CA VAL A 94 21.44 12.84 6.61
C VAL A 94 21.94 11.47 7.06
N LYS A 95 21.13 10.74 7.81
CA LYS A 95 21.45 9.39 8.28
C LYS A 95 20.74 8.35 7.41
N VAL A 96 21.49 7.46 6.78
CA VAL A 96 20.98 6.37 5.94
C VAL A 96 21.19 5.05 6.66
N THR A 97 20.12 4.29 6.82
CA THR A 97 20.17 2.92 7.35
C THR A 97 19.85 1.95 6.23
N LEU A 98 20.75 1.00 5.98
CA LEU A 98 20.54 -0.09 5.02
C LEU A 98 19.83 -1.29 5.67
N CYS A 99 19.31 -2.18 4.85
CA CYS A 99 18.55 -3.36 5.25
C CYS A 99 19.35 -4.38 6.06
N ASP A 100 20.69 -4.37 5.93
CA ASP A 100 21.60 -5.21 6.73
C ASP A 100 21.95 -4.56 8.09
N GLY A 101 21.32 -3.42 8.41
CA GLY A 101 21.58 -2.64 9.62
C GLY A 101 22.78 -1.70 9.52
N THR A 102 23.49 -1.64 8.38
CA THR A 102 24.56 -0.67 8.15
C THR A 102 24.00 0.74 8.26
N LYS A 103 24.64 1.59 9.07
CA LYS A 103 24.27 2.99 9.28
C LYS A 103 25.42 3.88 8.81
N THR A 104 25.10 4.84 7.96
CA THR A 104 26.03 5.87 7.49
C THR A 104 25.38 7.23 7.66
N GLN A 105 26.18 8.26 7.91
CA GLN A 105 25.70 9.62 8.06
C GLN A 105 26.51 10.57 7.19
N PHE A 106 25.84 11.58 6.66
CA PHE A 106 26.41 12.58 5.76
C PHE A 106 26.00 13.96 6.22
N GLU A 107 26.97 14.85 6.35
CA GLU A 107 26.72 16.27 6.49
C GLU A 107 26.50 16.86 5.10
N TYR A 108 25.50 17.73 4.98
CA TYR A 108 25.12 18.33 3.72
C TYR A 108 24.71 19.78 3.92
N ASP A 109 25.55 20.69 3.42
CA ASP A 109 25.23 22.11 3.32
C ASP A 109 24.21 22.34 2.20
N LEU A 110 23.06 22.93 2.55
CA LEU A 110 22.03 23.20 1.56
C LEU A 110 22.51 24.25 0.55
N ALA A 111 22.37 23.93 -0.74
CA ALA A 111 22.71 24.82 -1.83
C ALA A 111 21.54 25.77 -2.15
N PHE A 112 21.71 27.06 -1.86
CA PHE A 112 20.71 28.12 -2.11
C PHE A 112 20.96 28.82 -3.45
N ARG A 113 20.89 28.04 -4.53
CA ARG A 113 21.04 28.51 -5.92
C ARG A 113 19.99 27.87 -6.80
N ARG A 114 19.67 28.47 -7.95
CA ARG A 114 18.63 27.96 -8.87
C ARG A 114 18.84 26.46 -9.18
N GLY A 115 17.83 25.63 -8.92
CA GLY A 115 17.90 24.17 -9.10
C GLY A 115 18.56 23.40 -7.95
N GLY A 116 19.27 24.07 -7.05
CA GLY A 116 19.92 23.51 -5.87
C GLY A 116 21.27 22.84 -6.14
N GLY A 117 21.56 21.75 -5.45
CA GLY A 117 22.85 21.04 -5.53
C GLY A 117 22.73 19.58 -5.11
N ALA A 118 23.79 18.79 -5.36
CA ALA A 118 23.86 17.39 -4.96
C ALA A 118 25.30 16.91 -4.80
N THR A 119 25.50 15.91 -3.96
CA THR A 119 26.74 15.15 -3.78
C THR A 119 26.45 13.66 -3.98
N ARG A 120 27.45 12.90 -4.44
CA ARG A 120 27.33 11.46 -4.69
C ARG A 120 28.17 10.66 -3.71
N HIS A 121 27.62 9.56 -3.22
CA HIS A 121 28.24 8.70 -2.23
C HIS A 121 28.00 7.23 -2.60
N VAL A 122 28.97 6.37 -2.30
CA VAL A 122 28.83 4.93 -2.45
C VAL A 122 28.83 4.31 -1.07
N VAL A 123 27.80 3.53 -0.74
CA VAL A 123 27.71 2.83 0.55
C VAL A 123 27.69 1.33 0.31
N GLU A 124 28.66 0.63 0.87
CA GLU A 124 28.78 -0.82 0.79
C GLU A 124 28.00 -1.50 1.90
N LEU A 125 27.30 -2.59 1.58
CA LEU A 125 26.64 -3.44 2.59
C LEU A 125 27.71 -4.24 3.34
N LYS A 126 27.79 -4.09 4.67
CA LYS A 126 28.80 -4.77 5.50
C LYS A 126 28.46 -6.24 5.75
N ARG A 127 27.17 -6.59 5.78
CA ARG A 127 26.68 -7.93 6.14
C ARG A 127 25.83 -8.50 5.02
N SER A 128 26.46 -8.74 3.87
CA SER A 128 25.79 -9.24 2.66
C SER A 128 25.07 -10.58 2.84
N HIS A 129 25.49 -11.42 3.79
CA HIS A 129 24.81 -12.69 4.08
C HIS A 129 23.48 -12.50 4.83
N MET A 130 23.25 -11.34 5.46
CA MET A 130 21.96 -10.97 6.06
C MET A 130 20.96 -10.40 5.03
N ILE A 131 21.35 -10.27 3.76
CA ILE A 131 20.51 -9.82 2.63
C ILE A 131 19.34 -10.78 2.36
N GLY A 132 19.31 -11.98 2.95
CA GLY A 132 18.11 -12.81 3.03
C GLY A 132 16.90 -12.11 3.69
N ARG A 133 17.12 -10.95 4.34
CA ARG A 133 16.10 -10.02 4.86
C ARG A 133 16.06 -8.67 4.11
N VAL A 134 16.51 -8.58 2.86
CA VAL A 134 16.15 -7.44 2.02
C VAL A 134 14.63 -7.44 1.89
N LYS A 135 13.97 -6.47 2.53
CA LYS A 135 12.68 -5.99 2.05
C LYS A 135 12.96 -5.54 0.62
N LYS A 136 12.67 -6.37 -0.39
CA LYS A 136 12.59 -5.92 -1.79
C LYS A 136 11.87 -4.58 -1.73
N ALA A 137 12.42 -3.52 -2.34
CA ALA A 137 11.71 -2.24 -2.44
C ALA A 137 10.28 -2.58 -2.80
N ALA A 138 9.35 -2.27 -1.88
CA ALA A 138 7.99 -2.71 -2.03
C ALA A 138 7.51 -2.17 -3.38
N MET A 139 7.05 -3.07 -4.26
CA MET A 139 6.76 -2.73 -5.66
C MET A 139 6.05 -1.38 -5.73
N PRO A 140 6.59 -0.38 -6.46
CA PRO A 140 5.98 0.93 -6.53
C PRO A 140 4.53 0.76 -7.02
N LEU A 141 3.58 1.39 -6.31
CA LEU A 141 2.19 1.39 -6.74
C LEU A 141 2.07 2.25 -7.99
N CYS A 142 1.25 1.83 -8.95
CA CYS A 142 0.84 2.71 -10.03
C CYS A 142 0.05 3.89 -9.44
N GLU A 143 0.60 5.11 -9.52
CA GLU A 143 -0.01 6.34 -8.97
C GLU A 143 -1.35 6.70 -9.66
N GLN A 144 -1.62 6.11 -10.84
CA GLN A 144 -2.86 6.29 -11.57
C GLN A 144 -3.94 5.29 -11.15
N THR A 145 -3.59 4.18 -10.50
CA THR A 145 -4.56 3.18 -10.05
C THR A 145 -5.02 3.50 -8.65
N THR A 146 -6.30 3.85 -8.51
CA THR A 146 -6.91 4.07 -7.21
C THR A 146 -7.25 2.74 -6.53
N PHE A 147 -7.26 2.76 -5.21
CA PHE A 147 -7.72 1.64 -4.40
C PHE A 147 -8.56 2.12 -3.21
N GLY A 148 -9.41 1.25 -2.69
CA GLY A 148 -10.08 1.40 -1.40
C GLY A 148 -9.85 0.15 -0.56
N ILE A 149 -9.96 0.26 0.76
CA ILE A 149 -9.80 -0.86 1.67
C ILE A 149 -10.85 -0.83 2.77
N GLU A 150 -11.46 -1.97 3.03
CA GLU A 150 -12.41 -2.24 4.11
C GLU A 150 -11.74 -3.20 5.10
N ILE A 151 -11.74 -2.84 6.39
CA ILE A 151 -11.05 -3.57 7.44
C ILE A 151 -12.04 -3.91 8.54
N GLU A 152 -12.39 -5.19 8.63
CA GLU A 152 -13.27 -5.73 9.67
C GLU A 152 -12.46 -6.12 10.91
N LEU A 153 -12.88 -5.64 12.08
CA LEU A 153 -12.20 -5.88 13.35
C LEU A 153 -13.15 -5.74 14.54
N SER A 154 -12.63 -6.08 15.72
CA SER A 154 -13.29 -5.81 16.99
C SER A 154 -12.45 -4.92 17.88
N ILE A 155 -13.11 -4.00 18.59
CA ILE A 155 -12.50 -3.10 19.57
C ILE A 155 -13.05 -3.44 20.97
N PRO A 156 -12.23 -3.43 22.04
CA PRO A 156 -12.72 -3.62 23.40
C PRO A 156 -13.80 -2.60 23.77
N GLU A 157 -14.74 -3.02 24.61
CA GLU A 157 -15.80 -2.15 25.12
C GLU A 157 -15.27 -0.91 25.85
N SER A 158 -14.08 -0.97 26.46
CA SER A 158 -13.46 0.19 27.11
C SER A 158 -13.03 1.30 26.14
N SER A 159 -12.99 1.02 24.84
CA SER A 159 -12.51 1.94 23.79
C SER A 159 -13.65 2.33 22.84
N ARG A 160 -14.82 2.70 23.40
CA ARG A 160 -16.06 2.79 22.62
C ARG A 160 -16.07 3.82 21.49
N ASP A 161 -15.29 4.88 21.63
CA ASP A 161 -15.31 5.99 20.67
C ASP A 161 -14.18 5.86 19.65
N VAL A 162 -14.30 4.86 18.76
CA VAL A 162 -13.34 4.65 17.66
C VAL A 162 -13.22 5.90 16.78
N HIS A 163 -14.35 6.54 16.50
CA HIS A 163 -14.43 7.76 15.72
C HIS A 163 -13.65 8.91 16.38
N GLY A 164 -13.91 9.24 17.65
CA GLY A 164 -13.18 10.29 18.36
C GLY A 164 -11.68 10.00 18.52
N HIS A 165 -11.29 8.72 18.62
CA HIS A 165 -9.88 8.35 18.62
C HIS A 165 -9.17 8.59 17.29
N LEU A 166 -9.87 8.39 16.18
CA LEU A 166 -9.39 8.69 14.83
C LEU A 166 -9.30 10.21 14.61
N VAL A 167 -10.36 10.96 14.94
CA VAL A 167 -10.41 12.43 14.80
C VAL A 167 -9.32 13.10 15.65
N SER A 168 -9.15 12.69 16.91
CA SER A 168 -8.10 13.25 17.80
C SER A 168 -6.67 13.02 17.27
N ARG A 169 -6.48 12.05 16.37
CA ARG A 169 -5.20 11.75 15.70
C ARG A 169 -5.18 12.21 14.25
N ARG A 170 -6.01 13.20 13.91
CA ARG A 170 -6.08 13.89 12.61
C ARG A 170 -6.41 12.97 11.45
N VAL A 171 -7.24 11.96 11.69
CA VAL A 171 -7.87 11.18 10.62
C VAL A 171 -9.21 11.83 10.30
N ASN A 172 -9.42 12.20 9.03
CA ASN A 172 -10.73 12.65 8.55
C ASN A 172 -11.65 11.44 8.47
N CYS A 173 -12.55 11.29 9.43
CA CYS A 173 -13.51 10.18 9.45
C CYS A 173 -14.89 10.63 9.89
N ILE A 174 -15.90 9.84 9.55
CA ILE A 174 -17.26 9.94 10.08
C ILE A 174 -17.68 8.60 10.67
N HIS A 175 -18.64 8.64 11.60
CA HIS A 175 -19.44 7.47 11.94
C HIS A 175 -20.70 7.48 11.09
N ALA A 176 -21.01 6.37 10.41
CA ALA A 176 -22.18 6.26 9.55
C ALA A 176 -22.72 4.82 9.54
N VAL A 177 -24.00 4.67 9.18
CA VAL A 177 -24.62 3.35 9.05
C VAL A 177 -24.10 2.61 7.80
N PRO A 178 -24.22 1.27 7.72
CA PRO A 178 -23.61 0.50 6.63
C PRO A 178 -24.04 0.92 5.22
N SER A 179 -25.31 1.29 5.04
CA SER A 179 -25.90 1.72 3.76
C SER A 179 -25.45 3.12 3.32
N GLU A 180 -24.94 3.93 4.24
CA GLU A 180 -24.56 5.31 3.99
C GLU A 180 -23.13 5.41 3.44
N ARG A 181 -22.93 6.41 2.55
CA ARG A 181 -21.64 6.69 1.94
C ARG A 181 -20.98 7.87 2.66
N ALA A 182 -19.71 7.71 3.02
CA ALA A 182 -18.92 8.82 3.54
C ALA A 182 -18.61 9.86 2.45
N PRO A 183 -18.48 11.15 2.81
CA PRO A 183 -17.99 12.19 1.91
C PRO A 183 -16.62 11.84 1.31
N ALA A 184 -16.31 12.43 0.15
CA ALA A 184 -15.02 12.21 -0.49
C ALA A 184 -13.87 12.63 0.44
N GLY A 185 -12.88 11.75 0.59
CA GLY A 185 -11.72 11.99 1.46
C GLY A 185 -11.94 11.67 2.95
N PHE A 186 -13.12 11.16 3.33
CA PHE A 186 -13.40 10.72 4.69
C PHE A 186 -13.38 9.20 4.80
N TRP A 187 -12.76 8.71 5.87
CA TRP A 187 -12.93 7.33 6.32
C TRP A 187 -14.32 7.14 6.93
N LYS A 188 -14.89 5.96 6.76
CA LYS A 188 -16.15 5.57 7.41
C LYS A 188 -15.86 4.58 8.51
N VAL A 189 -16.37 4.85 9.71
CA VAL A 189 -16.50 3.87 10.79
C VAL A 189 -17.95 3.41 10.78
N THR A 190 -18.18 2.11 10.55
CA THR A 190 -19.51 1.50 10.51
C THR A 190 -19.52 0.21 11.31
N SER A 191 -20.72 -0.29 11.62
CA SER A 191 -20.91 -1.64 12.16
C SER A 191 -21.05 -2.67 11.04
N ASP A 192 -20.72 -3.93 11.35
CA ASP A 192 -21.02 -5.08 10.49
C ASP A 192 -21.51 -6.23 11.37
N SER A 193 -22.67 -6.79 11.01
CA SER A 193 -23.36 -7.82 11.79
C SER A 193 -22.76 -9.22 11.64
N SER A 194 -21.98 -9.48 10.59
CA SER A 194 -21.28 -10.73 10.35
C SER A 194 -20.06 -10.91 11.27
N ILE A 195 -19.54 -9.79 11.81
CA ILE A 195 -18.42 -9.78 12.73
C ILE A 195 -18.83 -10.40 14.08
N ARG A 196 -18.01 -11.32 14.57
CA ARG A 196 -18.16 -11.93 15.91
C ARG A 196 -17.08 -11.44 16.86
N CYS A 197 -17.45 -11.22 18.11
CA CYS A 197 -16.48 -10.90 19.15
C CYS A 197 -15.59 -12.10 19.49
N PRO A 198 -14.33 -11.89 19.91
CA PRO A 198 -13.51 -12.94 20.49
C PRO A 198 -14.15 -13.53 21.75
N ALA A 199 -13.96 -14.82 22.01
CA ALA A 199 -14.56 -15.52 23.17
C ALA A 199 -14.24 -14.85 24.52
N GLY A 200 -13.01 -14.36 24.70
CA GLY A 200 -12.59 -13.64 25.92
C GLY A 200 -13.01 -12.17 26.00
N ARG A 201 -13.76 -11.64 25.02
CA ARG A 201 -14.24 -10.25 24.96
C ARG A 201 -15.65 -10.18 24.34
N PRO A 202 -16.69 -10.78 24.95
CA PRO A 202 -18.01 -10.93 24.33
C PRO A 202 -18.71 -9.59 24.04
N ASN A 203 -18.44 -8.55 24.81
CA ASN A 203 -19.05 -7.21 24.67
C ASN A 203 -18.22 -6.27 23.77
N CYS A 204 -17.43 -6.81 22.85
CA CYS A 204 -16.63 -6.00 21.95
C CYS A 204 -17.51 -5.15 21.02
N GLN A 205 -16.97 -4.02 20.57
CA GLN A 205 -17.52 -3.31 19.43
C GLN A 205 -17.10 -4.01 18.14
N LYS A 206 -18.07 -4.24 17.26
CA LYS A 206 -17.89 -4.84 15.94
C LYS A 206 -17.80 -3.72 14.91
N VAL A 207 -16.64 -3.54 14.31
CA VAL A 207 -16.33 -2.35 13.52
C VAL A 207 -15.79 -2.75 12.16
N GLU A 208 -16.32 -2.13 11.12
CA GLU A 208 -15.72 -2.07 9.80
C GLU A 208 -15.22 -0.64 9.54
N ILE A 209 -13.96 -0.53 9.14
CA ILE A 209 -13.33 0.75 8.79
C ILE A 209 -13.11 0.77 7.28
N VAL A 210 -13.79 1.68 6.60
CA VAL A 210 -13.78 1.81 5.14
C VAL A 210 -13.03 3.06 4.73
N SER A 211 -12.05 2.91 3.85
CA SER A 211 -11.23 4.04 3.39
C SER A 211 -11.98 4.94 2.40
N PRO A 212 -11.56 6.22 2.27
CA PRO A 212 -11.86 6.97 1.06
C PRO A 212 -11.13 6.33 -0.14
N VAL A 213 -11.28 6.93 -1.33
CA VAL A 213 -10.49 6.53 -2.51
C VAL A 213 -9.03 6.95 -2.28
N LEU A 214 -8.14 5.97 -2.18
CA LEU A 214 -6.71 6.14 -1.96
C LEU A 214 -5.93 5.93 -3.27
N THR A 215 -4.71 6.46 -3.33
CA THR A 215 -3.81 6.23 -4.47
C THR A 215 -2.33 6.27 -4.07
N GLY A 216 -1.53 5.46 -4.74
CA GLY A 216 -0.07 5.57 -4.68
C GLY A 216 0.56 5.43 -3.30
N GLY A 217 1.76 5.99 -3.16
CA GLY A 217 2.49 6.01 -1.89
C GLY A 217 1.81 6.83 -0.79
N ARG A 218 1.05 7.87 -1.17
CA ARG A 218 0.29 8.71 -0.23
C ARG A 218 -0.85 7.91 0.43
N GLY A 219 -1.64 7.21 -0.37
CA GLY A 219 -2.73 6.36 0.12
C GLY A 219 -2.23 5.25 1.05
N LEU A 220 -1.09 4.63 0.74
CA LEU A 220 -0.48 3.65 1.63
C LEU A 220 0.03 4.27 2.94
N SER A 221 0.54 5.50 2.90
CA SER A 221 0.96 6.22 4.10
C SER A 221 -0.23 6.56 5.01
N GLU A 222 -1.36 6.93 4.41
CA GLU A 222 -2.62 7.17 5.11
C GLU A 222 -3.17 5.89 5.76
N LEU A 223 -3.19 4.78 5.00
CA LEU A 223 -3.54 3.46 5.54
C LEU A 223 -2.63 3.08 6.72
N HIS A 224 -1.31 3.32 6.61
CA HIS A 224 -0.38 3.06 7.71
C HIS A 224 -0.74 3.87 8.95
N HIS A 225 -1.02 5.17 8.79
CA HIS A 225 -1.41 6.05 9.89
C HIS A 225 -2.69 5.55 10.57
N VAL A 226 -3.74 5.27 9.81
CA VAL A 226 -5.02 4.76 10.34
C VAL A 226 -4.83 3.45 11.09
N LEU A 227 -4.05 2.50 10.56
CA LEU A 227 -3.73 1.25 11.24
C LEU A 227 -2.94 1.45 12.55
N GLN A 228 -2.06 2.47 12.62
CA GLN A 228 -1.38 2.82 13.86
C GLN A 228 -2.36 3.34 14.92
N VAL A 229 -3.31 4.19 14.52
CA VAL A 229 -4.36 4.67 15.41
C VAL A 229 -5.21 3.51 15.90
N ILE A 230 -5.73 2.68 14.99
CA ILE A 230 -6.54 1.50 15.33
C ILE A 230 -5.78 0.56 16.27
N LYS A 231 -4.49 0.33 16.05
CA LYS A 231 -3.68 -0.54 16.92
C LYS A 231 -3.63 -0.04 18.36
N SER A 232 -3.68 1.28 18.60
CA SER A 232 -3.73 1.86 19.95
C SER A 232 -5.02 1.54 20.70
N LEU A 233 -6.08 1.15 19.99
CA LEU A 233 -7.36 0.72 20.55
C LEU A 233 -7.40 -0.78 20.90
N SER A 234 -6.25 -1.46 20.92
CA SER A 234 -6.14 -2.90 21.24
C SER A 234 -7.09 -3.81 20.44
N PRO A 235 -7.10 -3.69 19.10
CA PRO A 235 -8.05 -4.39 18.24
C PRO A 235 -7.80 -5.89 18.24
N ALA A 236 -8.85 -6.66 17.99
CA ALA A 236 -8.75 -8.09 17.75
C ALA A 236 -9.38 -8.47 16.40
N VAL A 237 -8.78 -9.47 15.74
CA VAL A 237 -9.26 -10.04 14.48
C VAL A 237 -9.48 -11.54 14.63
N ASN A 238 -10.49 -12.11 13.95
CA ASN A 238 -10.77 -13.54 13.97
C ASN A 238 -11.35 -14.04 12.62
N ARG A 239 -11.73 -15.32 12.54
CA ARG A 239 -12.19 -15.97 11.29
C ARG A 239 -13.47 -15.38 10.69
N SER A 240 -14.29 -14.67 11.48
CA SER A 240 -15.45 -13.95 10.94
C SER A 240 -15.08 -12.71 10.14
N MET A 241 -13.86 -12.20 10.32
CA MET A 241 -13.44 -10.91 9.77
C MET A 241 -12.57 -11.07 8.52
N GLY A 242 -12.77 -10.17 7.56
CA GLY A 242 -12.03 -10.04 6.31
C GLY A 242 -11.30 -8.72 6.16
N VAL A 243 -10.50 -8.65 5.10
CA VAL A 243 -10.10 -7.38 4.51
C VAL A 243 -10.49 -7.42 3.04
N HIS A 244 -11.21 -6.39 2.60
CA HIS A 244 -11.61 -6.24 1.21
C HIS A 244 -10.84 -5.09 0.58
N VAL A 245 -10.30 -5.31 -0.62
CA VAL A 245 -9.59 -4.26 -1.36
C VAL A 245 -10.34 -4.00 -2.66
N HIS A 246 -10.77 -2.76 -2.85
CA HIS A 246 -11.36 -2.29 -4.08
C HIS A 246 -10.27 -1.72 -4.99
N ILE A 247 -10.25 -2.10 -6.26
CA ILE A 247 -9.39 -1.49 -7.29
C ILE A 247 -10.25 -0.67 -8.24
N GLY A 248 -9.89 0.59 -8.44
CA GLY A 248 -10.59 1.50 -9.34
C GLY A 248 -10.38 1.14 -10.81
N LEU A 249 -11.48 1.10 -11.57
CA LEU A 249 -11.50 0.60 -12.94
C LEU A 249 -11.55 1.68 -14.02
N ARG A 250 -11.58 2.96 -13.62
CA ARG A 250 -11.67 4.10 -14.55
C ARG A 250 -10.59 4.10 -15.64
N ASN A 251 -9.39 3.62 -15.32
CA ASN A 251 -8.25 3.62 -16.24
C ASN A 251 -8.07 2.29 -17.00
N PHE A 252 -9.06 1.40 -16.93
CA PHE A 252 -9.03 0.11 -17.59
C PHE A 252 -10.08 0.07 -18.70
N SER A 253 -9.68 -0.33 -19.91
CA SER A 253 -10.63 -0.65 -20.96
C SER A 253 -11.42 -1.91 -20.58
N PHE A 254 -12.59 -2.10 -21.19
CA PHE A 254 -13.38 -3.31 -20.96
C PHE A 254 -12.60 -4.60 -21.29
N GLU A 255 -11.80 -4.60 -22.37
CA GLU A 255 -10.88 -5.71 -22.68
C GLU A 255 -9.82 -5.92 -21.58
N GLY A 256 -9.30 -4.84 -21.00
CA GLY A 256 -8.42 -4.91 -19.84
C GLY A 256 -9.09 -5.56 -18.63
N ILE A 257 -10.34 -5.20 -18.34
CA ILE A 257 -11.14 -5.81 -17.26
C ILE A 257 -11.34 -7.31 -17.51
N LYS A 258 -11.68 -7.71 -18.74
CA LYS A 258 -11.80 -9.14 -19.11
C LYS A 258 -10.51 -9.91 -18.85
N LYS A 259 -9.36 -9.33 -19.20
CA LYS A 259 -8.06 -9.97 -18.93
C LYS A 259 -7.76 -10.09 -17.44
N ILE A 260 -8.10 -9.09 -16.61
CA ILE A 260 -7.95 -9.18 -15.15
C ILE A 260 -8.77 -10.37 -14.62
N CYS A 261 -10.04 -10.46 -15.03
CA CYS A 261 -10.94 -11.55 -14.70
C CYS A 261 -10.40 -12.94 -15.10
N GLN A 262 -9.93 -13.07 -16.33
CA GLN A 262 -9.31 -14.30 -16.86
C GLN A 262 -8.07 -14.72 -16.06
N GLN A 263 -7.16 -13.78 -15.81
CA GLN A 263 -5.94 -14.05 -15.06
C GLN A 263 -6.25 -14.41 -13.62
N PHE A 264 -7.26 -13.79 -13.00
CA PHE A 264 -7.64 -14.11 -11.62
C PHE A 264 -8.19 -15.53 -11.52
N VAL A 265 -9.13 -15.89 -12.39
CA VAL A 265 -9.72 -17.25 -12.43
C VAL A 265 -8.65 -18.31 -12.67
N LYS A 266 -7.66 -18.02 -13.53
CA LYS A 266 -6.53 -18.94 -13.77
C LYS A 266 -5.61 -19.08 -12.56
N HIS A 267 -5.37 -18.00 -11.83
CA HIS A 267 -4.37 -17.94 -10.75
C HIS A 267 -4.99 -17.95 -9.35
N GLU A 268 -6.27 -18.26 -9.23
CA GLU A 268 -7.01 -18.19 -7.96
C GLU A 268 -6.36 -19.06 -6.87
N ASP A 269 -5.94 -20.27 -7.21
CA ASP A 269 -5.24 -21.19 -6.30
C ASP A 269 -3.87 -20.66 -5.86
N THR A 270 -3.22 -19.83 -6.69
CA THR A 270 -1.97 -19.16 -6.31
C THR A 270 -2.25 -18.07 -5.29
N PHE A 271 -3.33 -17.31 -5.45
CA PHE A 271 -3.77 -16.34 -4.44
C PHE A 271 -4.17 -17.03 -3.12
N ASP A 272 -4.79 -18.21 -3.19
CA ASP A 272 -5.14 -18.99 -1.99
C ASP A 272 -3.90 -19.34 -1.15
N GLN A 273 -2.76 -19.62 -1.78
CA GLN A 273 -1.52 -19.92 -1.05
C GLN A 273 -1.01 -18.74 -0.21
N LEU A 274 -1.43 -17.51 -0.51
CA LEU A 274 -1.00 -16.29 0.19
C LEU A 274 -1.84 -16.01 1.45
N VAL A 275 -2.95 -16.72 1.66
CA VAL A 275 -3.87 -16.53 2.79
C VAL A 275 -3.94 -17.78 3.67
N PRO A 276 -4.43 -17.68 4.93
CA PRO A 276 -4.61 -18.84 5.81
C PRO A 276 -5.58 -19.87 5.23
N LEU A 277 -5.46 -21.14 5.64
CA LEU A 277 -6.32 -22.24 5.17
C LEU A 277 -7.83 -21.92 5.25
N SER A 278 -8.27 -21.20 6.27
CA SER A 278 -9.69 -20.80 6.44
C SER A 278 -10.20 -19.80 5.39
N ARG A 279 -9.33 -19.27 4.53
CA ARG A 279 -9.68 -18.35 3.42
C ARG A 279 -9.45 -18.98 2.04
N ARG A 280 -8.99 -20.23 1.97
CA ARG A 280 -8.66 -20.93 0.72
C ARG A 280 -9.86 -21.66 0.15
N GLY A 281 -9.85 -21.89 -1.16
CA GLY A 281 -10.88 -22.59 -1.90
C GLY A 281 -12.25 -22.02 -1.56
N ASN A 282 -13.11 -22.85 -0.98
CA ASN A 282 -14.45 -22.49 -0.53
C ASN A 282 -14.61 -22.60 0.99
N GLY A 283 -13.50 -22.56 1.74
CA GLY A 283 -13.51 -22.59 3.21
C GLY A 283 -14.16 -21.37 3.86
N ASN A 284 -14.49 -20.34 3.07
CA ASN A 284 -15.25 -19.18 3.51
C ASN A 284 -16.42 -18.90 2.55
N GLN A 285 -17.65 -19.10 3.05
CA GLN A 285 -18.88 -18.85 2.29
C GLN A 285 -19.07 -17.37 1.88
N TYR A 286 -18.38 -16.43 2.53
CA TYR A 286 -18.42 -15.00 2.23
C TYR A 286 -17.35 -14.56 1.21
N ALA A 287 -16.51 -15.49 0.75
CA ALA A 287 -15.47 -15.30 -0.26
C ALA A 287 -15.24 -16.61 -1.04
N LYS A 288 -16.29 -17.10 -1.70
CA LYS A 288 -16.31 -18.30 -2.55
C LYS A 288 -15.40 -18.13 -3.75
N SER A 289 -14.89 -19.25 -4.26
CA SER A 289 -14.15 -19.28 -5.50
C SER A 289 -14.98 -18.79 -6.68
N ASN A 290 -14.37 -18.01 -7.58
CA ASN A 290 -15.03 -17.59 -8.82
C ASN A 290 -15.28 -18.79 -9.75
N ARG A 291 -14.50 -19.87 -9.60
CA ARG A 291 -14.73 -21.15 -10.28
C ARG A 291 -16.03 -21.82 -9.87
N LEU A 292 -16.61 -21.48 -8.72
CA LEU A 292 -17.93 -21.98 -8.31
C LEU A 292 -19.11 -21.16 -8.87
N ALA A 293 -18.86 -20.12 -9.67
CA ALA A 293 -19.98 -19.44 -10.33
C ALA A 293 -20.73 -20.47 -11.22
N PRO A 294 -22.08 -20.51 -11.21
CA PRO A 294 -22.84 -21.52 -11.96
C PRO A 294 -22.48 -21.60 -13.43
N GLN A 295 -22.08 -20.47 -14.02
CA GLN A 295 -21.66 -20.37 -15.42
C GLN A 295 -20.24 -20.86 -15.70
N LEU A 296 -19.43 -21.14 -14.68
CA LEU A 296 -18.03 -21.57 -14.78
C LEU A 296 -17.77 -22.93 -14.13
N ALA A 297 -18.63 -23.39 -13.22
CA ALA A 297 -18.39 -24.55 -12.34
C ALA A 297 -18.06 -25.85 -13.07
N THR A 298 -18.69 -26.10 -14.22
CA THR A 298 -18.50 -27.32 -15.01
C THR A 298 -17.48 -27.17 -16.13
N LEU A 299 -16.98 -25.95 -16.37
CA LEU A 299 -16.11 -25.66 -17.50
C LEU A 299 -14.66 -25.96 -17.15
N SER A 300 -13.85 -26.39 -18.11
CA SER A 300 -12.40 -26.37 -17.98
C SER A 300 -11.85 -24.94 -17.79
N ASN A 301 -10.57 -24.81 -17.44
CA ASN A 301 -9.91 -23.50 -17.39
C ASN A 301 -9.90 -22.81 -18.77
N LYS A 302 -9.75 -23.57 -19.86
CA LYS A 302 -9.80 -23.03 -21.23
C LYS A 302 -11.18 -22.47 -21.55
N GLU A 303 -12.23 -23.25 -21.30
CA GLU A 303 -13.62 -22.86 -21.58
C GLU A 303 -14.08 -21.68 -20.72
N ALA A 304 -13.73 -21.66 -19.43
CA ALA A 304 -14.04 -20.52 -18.57
C ALA A 304 -13.37 -19.23 -19.06
N ASN A 305 -12.10 -19.29 -19.47
CA ASN A 305 -11.41 -18.14 -20.05
C ASN A 305 -12.06 -17.67 -21.35
N LEU A 306 -12.47 -18.59 -22.23
CA LEU A 306 -13.21 -18.27 -23.46
C LEU A 306 -14.57 -17.63 -23.16
N LYS A 307 -15.28 -18.13 -22.14
CA LYS A 307 -16.57 -17.58 -21.72
C LYS A 307 -16.42 -16.15 -21.21
N ILE A 308 -15.41 -15.87 -20.39
CA ILE A 308 -15.10 -14.51 -19.92
C ILE A 308 -14.71 -13.59 -21.09
N ALA A 309 -13.93 -14.08 -22.07
CA ALA A 309 -13.56 -13.30 -23.27
C ALA A 309 -14.78 -12.86 -24.10
N ARG A 310 -15.81 -13.72 -24.17
CA ARG A 310 -17.04 -13.49 -24.94
C ARG A 310 -18.02 -12.53 -24.27
N CYS A 311 -17.83 -12.18 -23.00
CA CYS A 311 -18.68 -11.19 -22.34
C CYS A 311 -18.62 -9.83 -23.06
N ARG A 312 -19.78 -9.19 -23.18
CA ARG A 312 -19.99 -7.96 -23.96
C ARG A 312 -19.95 -6.69 -23.12
N ASP A 313 -20.21 -6.82 -21.82
CA ASP A 313 -20.13 -5.74 -20.86
C ASP A 313 -19.78 -6.26 -19.44
N VAL A 314 -19.62 -5.33 -18.49
CA VAL A 314 -19.30 -5.69 -17.09
C VAL A 314 -20.48 -6.33 -16.37
N LYS A 315 -21.73 -6.09 -16.79
CA LYS A 315 -22.92 -6.73 -16.20
C LYS A 315 -22.92 -8.22 -16.52
N GLU A 316 -22.56 -8.60 -17.74
CA GLU A 316 -22.37 -9.97 -18.15
C GLU A 316 -21.20 -10.63 -17.41
N LEU A 317 -20.04 -9.96 -17.31
CA LEU A 317 -18.93 -10.46 -16.48
C LEU A 317 -19.37 -10.73 -15.04
N CYS A 318 -20.13 -9.81 -14.44
CA CYS A 318 -20.63 -9.95 -13.08
C CYS A 318 -21.53 -11.19 -12.94
N ARG A 319 -22.50 -11.38 -13.85
CA ARG A 319 -23.37 -12.57 -13.85
C ARG A 319 -22.60 -13.87 -14.07
N THR A 320 -21.56 -13.84 -14.90
CA THR A 320 -20.74 -15.02 -15.22
C THR A 320 -19.81 -15.41 -14.07
N MET A 321 -19.21 -14.44 -13.38
CA MET A 321 -18.13 -14.71 -12.41
C MET A 321 -18.52 -14.58 -10.94
N CYS A 322 -19.48 -13.72 -10.62
CA CYS A 322 -19.84 -13.37 -9.25
C CYS A 322 -21.33 -12.99 -9.16
N PRO A 323 -22.25 -13.98 -9.33
CA PRO A 323 -23.69 -13.75 -9.34
C PRO A 323 -24.22 -13.14 -8.03
N ASP A 324 -23.51 -13.34 -6.91
CA ASP A 324 -23.78 -12.70 -5.63
C ASP A 324 -22.52 -11.98 -5.09
N ARG A 325 -22.63 -11.32 -3.93
CA ARG A 325 -21.56 -10.52 -3.33
C ARG A 325 -20.43 -11.35 -2.71
N TYR A 326 -20.59 -12.66 -2.59
CA TYR A 326 -19.75 -13.53 -1.77
C TYR A 326 -18.69 -14.29 -2.58
N TYR A 327 -18.11 -13.66 -3.59
CA TYR A 327 -17.06 -14.24 -4.44
C TYR A 327 -15.73 -13.50 -4.24
N LYS A 328 -14.59 -14.20 -4.32
CA LYS A 328 -13.26 -13.63 -4.05
C LYS A 328 -12.94 -12.42 -4.91
N LEU A 329 -13.14 -12.50 -6.22
CA LEU A 329 -13.16 -11.34 -7.11
C LEU A 329 -14.61 -10.98 -7.41
N ASN A 330 -15.04 -9.81 -6.96
CA ASN A 330 -16.42 -9.36 -7.07
C ASN A 330 -16.53 -8.08 -7.92
N LEU A 331 -17.49 -8.06 -8.85
CA LEU A 331 -17.74 -6.93 -9.76
C LEU A 331 -19.03 -6.16 -9.45
N GLN A 332 -19.76 -6.50 -8.39
CA GLN A 332 -21.04 -5.84 -8.07
C GLN A 332 -20.87 -4.36 -7.73
N ALA A 333 -19.71 -3.98 -7.18
CA ALA A 333 -19.37 -2.59 -6.90
C ALA A 333 -19.13 -1.75 -8.18
N TYR A 334 -19.05 -2.36 -9.37
CA TYR A 334 -18.72 -1.65 -10.60
C TYR A 334 -19.71 -0.53 -10.93
N HIS A 335 -21.02 -0.79 -10.92
CA HIS A 335 -22.01 0.22 -11.30
C HIS A 335 -22.10 1.36 -10.28
N LYS A 336 -21.94 1.06 -8.99
CA LYS A 336 -22.07 2.05 -7.90
C LYS A 336 -20.78 2.84 -7.65
N HIS A 337 -19.63 2.20 -7.81
CA HIS A 337 -18.34 2.73 -7.37
C HIS A 337 -17.26 2.73 -8.46
N GLY A 338 -17.49 2.08 -9.60
CA GLY A 338 -16.49 1.93 -10.66
C GLY A 338 -15.29 1.09 -10.22
N THR A 339 -15.49 0.11 -9.33
CA THR A 339 -14.43 -0.73 -8.78
C THR A 339 -14.70 -2.22 -8.92
N MET A 340 -13.64 -3.03 -8.86
CA MET A 340 -13.71 -4.46 -8.54
C MET A 340 -13.18 -4.70 -7.13
N GLU A 341 -13.73 -5.67 -6.44
CA GLU A 341 -13.41 -5.97 -5.04
C GLU A 341 -12.72 -7.32 -4.91
N PHE A 342 -11.62 -7.36 -4.15
CA PHE A 342 -10.92 -8.57 -3.74
C PHE A 342 -11.23 -8.89 -2.29
N ARG A 343 -11.98 -9.95 -2.04
CA ARG A 343 -12.55 -10.33 -0.74
C ARG A 343 -11.77 -11.40 0.01
N GLN A 344 -10.66 -11.90 -0.54
CA GLN A 344 -10.03 -13.14 -0.09
C GLN A 344 -9.22 -13.03 1.21
N HIS A 345 -8.67 -11.86 1.52
CA HIS A 345 -7.71 -11.70 2.62
C HIS A 345 -8.39 -11.86 4.00
N SER A 346 -7.71 -12.51 4.94
CA SER A 346 -8.18 -12.63 6.34
C SER A 346 -8.13 -11.28 7.07
N GLY A 347 -8.98 -11.09 8.09
CA GLY A 347 -8.90 -9.92 8.97
C GLY A 347 -7.48 -9.67 9.49
N SER A 348 -7.02 -8.42 9.39
CA SER A 348 -5.68 -8.04 9.85
C SER A 348 -5.61 -6.55 10.15
N THR A 349 -4.77 -6.18 11.12
CA THR A 349 -4.40 -4.78 11.42
C THR A 349 -2.92 -4.52 11.17
N ALA A 350 -2.19 -5.49 10.61
CA ALA A 350 -0.77 -5.38 10.36
C ALA A 350 -0.52 -4.67 9.01
N TYR A 351 -0.04 -3.43 9.06
CA TYR A 351 0.26 -2.65 7.84
C TYR A 351 1.16 -3.42 6.87
N THR A 352 2.18 -4.14 7.35
CA THR A 352 3.06 -4.91 6.46
C THR A 352 2.28 -5.88 5.59
N LYS A 353 1.31 -6.62 6.15
CA LYS A 353 0.47 -7.56 5.38
C LYS A 353 -0.43 -6.82 4.40
N LEU A 354 -1.15 -5.81 4.89
CA LEU A 354 -2.14 -5.09 4.09
C LEU A 354 -1.52 -4.25 2.99
N GLY A 355 -0.40 -3.58 3.28
CA GLY A 355 0.36 -2.81 2.30
C GLY A 355 0.93 -3.68 1.17
N TYR A 356 1.42 -4.90 1.49
CA TYR A 356 1.84 -5.84 0.45
C TYR A 356 0.67 -6.42 -0.33
N TRP A 357 -0.47 -6.68 0.32
CA TRP A 357 -1.67 -7.14 -0.35
C TRP A 357 -2.20 -6.11 -1.35
N VAL A 358 -2.32 -4.84 -0.96
CA VAL A 358 -2.71 -3.75 -1.86
C VAL A 358 -1.72 -3.62 -3.02
N ARG A 359 -0.41 -3.68 -2.76
CA ARG A 359 0.63 -3.65 -3.81
C ARG A 359 0.48 -4.79 -4.80
N LEU A 360 0.27 -6.01 -4.30
CA LEU A 360 0.06 -7.19 -5.14
C LEU A 360 -1.15 -7.00 -6.05
N LEU A 361 -2.29 -6.58 -5.49
CA LEU A 361 -3.53 -6.43 -6.25
C LEU A 361 -3.45 -5.31 -7.30
N VAL A 362 -2.90 -4.15 -6.93
CA VAL A 362 -2.68 -3.06 -7.90
C VAL A 362 -1.75 -3.52 -9.02
N ALA A 363 -0.62 -4.15 -8.68
CA ALA A 363 0.31 -4.66 -9.68
C ALA A 363 -0.30 -5.75 -10.56
N PHE A 364 -1.08 -6.66 -9.96
CA PHE A 364 -1.80 -7.71 -10.66
C PHE A 364 -2.77 -7.12 -11.68
N CYS A 365 -3.65 -6.20 -11.28
CA CYS A 365 -4.64 -5.59 -12.19
C CYS A 365 -3.96 -4.85 -13.35
N ASN A 366 -2.95 -4.01 -13.07
CA ASN A 366 -2.22 -3.28 -14.10
C ASN A 366 -1.52 -4.20 -15.09
N ASN A 367 -0.86 -5.25 -14.61
CA ASN A 367 -0.16 -6.19 -15.48
C ASN A 367 -1.14 -7.08 -16.25
N ALA A 368 -2.18 -7.60 -15.62
CA ALA A 368 -3.18 -8.45 -16.27
C ALA A 368 -3.90 -7.71 -17.40
N ALA A 369 -4.27 -6.44 -17.22
CA ALA A 369 -4.91 -5.65 -18.26
C ALA A 369 -4.00 -5.37 -19.48
N ARG A 370 -2.70 -5.19 -19.24
CA ARG A 370 -1.71 -4.88 -20.28
C ARG A 370 -1.22 -6.12 -21.03
N LEU A 371 -0.95 -7.19 -20.30
CA LEU A 371 -0.39 -8.43 -20.87
C LEU A 371 -1.42 -9.16 -21.74
N PRO A 372 -0.98 -10.13 -22.57
CA PRO A 372 -1.89 -11.00 -23.27
C PRO A 372 -2.83 -11.72 -22.31
N ALA A 373 -4.04 -12.02 -22.77
CA ALA A 373 -4.92 -12.98 -22.09
C ALA A 373 -4.14 -14.28 -21.85
N PRO A 374 -4.42 -15.01 -20.76
CA PRO A 374 -3.70 -16.24 -20.49
C PRO A 374 -3.80 -17.18 -21.69
N LYS A 375 -2.64 -17.56 -22.26
CA LYS A 375 -2.57 -18.71 -23.17
C LYS A 375 -3.21 -19.88 -22.43
N SER A 376 -4.10 -20.63 -23.08
CA SER A 376 -4.71 -21.81 -22.49
C SER A 376 -3.61 -22.83 -22.22
N TYR A 377 -3.00 -22.78 -21.04
CA TYR A 377 -2.06 -23.80 -20.60
C TYR A 377 -2.88 -25.00 -20.17
N LEU A 378 -3.29 -25.77 -21.17
CA LEU A 378 -3.56 -27.20 -21.25
C LEU A 378 -4.05 -27.46 -22.68
N GLU A 379 -3.16 -27.23 -23.64
CA GLU A 379 -3.01 -28.16 -24.75
C GLU A 379 -1.87 -29.09 -24.32
N SER A 380 -2.06 -30.39 -24.45
CA SER A 380 -1.21 -31.50 -23.98
C SER A 380 -1.29 -31.85 -22.49
N SER A 381 -2.31 -32.61 -22.12
CA SER A 381 -2.16 -33.94 -21.50
C SER A 381 -3.40 -34.74 -21.90
N ARG A 382 -3.16 -35.94 -22.45
CA ARG A 382 -4.11 -36.77 -23.19
C ARG A 382 -5.42 -37.04 -22.46
#